data_AF-A7TB68-F1
#
_entry.id   AF-A7TB68-F1
#
_cell.length_a   1.000
_cell.length_b   1.000
_cell.length_c   1.000
_cell.angle_alpha   90.00
_cell.angle_beta   90.00
_cell.angle_gamma   90.00
#
_symmetry.space_group_name_H-M   'P 1'
#
loop_
_entity.id
_entity.type
_entity.pdbx_description
1 polymer ?
#
loop_
_entity_poly.entity_id
_entity_poly.type
_entity_poly.pdbx_seq_one_letter_code
_entity_poly.pdbx_strand_id
1 'polypeptide(L)' 'GCYVPAELCRLTPVDRVFTRLGAHDRILAGESTFFVELSETATILRHSTRDSLVLLDELGE' A
#
# COMPACT_ATOMS: atom_id res chain seq x y z
N GLY A 1 -5.70 17.21 -12.43
CA GLY A 1 -6.31 17.50 -11.12
C GLY A 1 -7.81 17.53 -11.29
N CYS A 2 -8.54 16.89 -10.39
CA CYS A 2 -10.01 16.86 -10.37
C CYS A 2 -10.50 17.29 -8.98
N TYR A 3 -11.79 17.61 -8.86
CA TYR A 3 -12.42 17.76 -7.56
C TYR A 3 -12.46 16.41 -6.84
N VAL A 4 -12.22 16.46 -5.54
CA VAL A 4 -12.36 15.31 -4.63
C VAL A 4 -13.67 15.43 -3.86
N PRO A 5 -14.28 14.32 -3.43
CA PRO A 5 -15.53 14.33 -2.67
C PRO A 5 -15.29 14.78 -1.23
N ALA A 6 -15.04 16.08 -1.03
CA ALA A 6 -14.87 16.70 0.28
C ALA A 6 -15.29 18.18 0.22
N GLU A 7 -15.83 18.71 1.32
CA GLU A 7 -16.11 20.15 1.45
C GLU A 7 -14.82 20.99 1.43
N LEU A 8 -13.74 20.45 2.00
CA LEU A 8 -12.40 21.02 1.99
C LEU A 8 -11.37 19.89 1.94
N CYS A 9 -10.35 20.04 1.10
CA CYS A 9 -9.24 19.09 1.02
C CYS A 9 -7.89 19.84 0.99
N ARG A 10 -7.01 19.50 1.93
CA ARG A 10 -5.61 19.94 1.93
C ARG A 10 -4.74 18.70 1.78
N LEU A 11 -4.02 18.62 0.66
CA LEU A 11 -3.12 17.53 0.35
C LEU A 11 -1.74 18.08 0.00
N THR A 12 -0.71 17.47 0.55
CA THR A 12 0.66 17.68 0.10
C THR A 12 0.90 16.83 -1.15
N PRO A 13 1.59 17.33 -2.20
CA PRO A 13 1.97 16.51 -3.33
C PRO A 13 2.79 15.30 -2.87
N VAL A 14 2.42 14.12 -3.37
CA VAL A 14 3.14 12.86 -3.11
C VAL A 14 3.78 12.36 -4.39
N ASP A 15 4.94 11.72 -4.28
CA ASP A 15 5.65 11.17 -5.43
C ASP A 15 5.07 9.83 -5.89
N ARG A 16 4.55 9.05 -4.94
CA ARG A 16 3.93 7.74 -5.19
C ARG A 16 2.94 7.38 -4.09
N VAL A 17 1.93 6.61 -4.48
CA VAL A 17 0.99 5.96 -3.56
C VAL A 17 1.26 4.45 -3.59
N PHE A 18 1.55 3.88 -2.43
CA PHE A 18 1.69 2.44 -2.21
C PHE A 18 0.49 1.93 -1.45
N THR A 19 -0.05 0.78 -1.86
CA THR A 19 -1.19 0.15 -1.21
C THR A 19 -0.94 -1.32 -1.03
N ARG A 20 -1.06 -1.81 0.21
CA ARG A 20 -1.32 -3.20 0.53
C ARG A 20 -2.64 -3.23 1.26
N LEU A 21 -3.71 -3.53 0.54
CA LEU A 21 -5.04 -3.74 1.10
C LEU A 21 -5.27 -5.25 1.08
N GLY A 22 -5.83 -5.80 2.16
CA GLY A 22 -6.15 -7.22 2.26
C GLY A 22 -7.08 -7.64 1.13
N ALA A 23 -6.52 -8.19 0.06
CA ALA A 23 -7.29 -8.92 -0.93
C ALA A 23 -7.25 -10.37 -0.46
N HIS A 24 -8.42 -10.93 -0.15
CA HIS A 24 -8.62 -12.38 0.07
C HIS A 24 -8.11 -13.27 -1.09
N ASP A 25 -7.56 -12.69 -2.15
CA ASP A 25 -7.16 -13.34 -3.38
C ASP A 25 -5.64 -13.35 -3.52
N ARG A 26 -5.01 -14.39 -2.93
CA ARG A 26 -3.90 -15.14 -3.55
C ARG A 26 -3.54 -16.39 -2.75
N ILE A 27 -4.51 -17.31 -2.67
CA ILE A 27 -4.29 -18.71 -2.25
C ILE A 27 -3.45 -19.50 -3.30
N LEU A 28 -3.04 -18.87 -4.41
CA LEU A 28 -2.46 -19.53 -5.58
C LEU A 28 -0.96 -19.21 -5.74
N ALA A 29 -0.08 -19.92 -5.03
CA ALA A 29 1.34 -20.01 -5.40
C ALA A 29 2.16 -21.11 -4.69
N GLY A 30 1.66 -21.73 -3.60
CA GLY A 30 2.48 -22.66 -2.81
C GLY A 30 3.55 -21.98 -1.94
N GLU A 31 3.52 -20.65 -1.85
CA GLU A 31 4.31 -19.86 -0.91
C GLU A 31 3.46 -19.46 0.31
N SER A 32 4.12 -19.27 1.46
CA SER A 32 3.44 -18.84 2.69
C SER A 32 2.83 -17.45 2.51
N THR A 33 1.56 -17.27 2.89
CA THR A 33 0.88 -15.97 2.90
C THR A 33 1.75 -14.92 3.61
N PHE A 34 2.31 -15.27 4.76
CA PHE A 34 3.21 -14.40 5.52
C PHE A 34 4.47 -14.00 4.74
N PHE A 35 5.05 -14.91 3.96
CA PHE A 35 6.21 -14.59 3.13
C PHE A 35 5.85 -13.60 2.02
N VAL A 36 4.70 -13.80 1.37
CA VAL A 36 4.20 -12.90 0.32
C VAL A 36 3.94 -11.50 0.90
N GLU A 37 3.30 -11.41 2.06
CA GLU A 37 3.03 -10.15 2.76
C GLU A 37 4.30 -9.38 3.10
N LEU A 38 5.30 -10.07 3.64
CA LEU A 38 6.59 -9.44 3.97
C LEU A 38 7.38 -9.04 2.71
N SER A 39 7.28 -9.81 1.63
CA SER A 39 7.94 -9.50 0.35
C SER A 39 7.34 -8.25 -0.30
N GLU A 40 6.02 -8.12 -0.28
CA GLU A 40 5.30 -6.92 -0.73
C GLU A 40 5.66 -5.71 0.13
N THR A 41 5.65 -5.87 1.45
CA THR A 41 6.05 -4.83 2.41
C THR A 41 7.50 -4.39 2.19
N ALA A 42 8.42 -5.33 1.97
CA ALA A 42 9.81 -5.02 1.67
C ALA A 42 9.95 -4.24 0.36
N THR A 43 9.14 -4.54 -0.64
CA THR A 43 9.11 -3.81 -1.91
C THR A 43 8.61 -2.38 -1.70
N ILE A 44 7.57 -2.18 -0.87
CA ILE A 44 7.08 -0.85 -0.51
C ILE A 44 8.19 -0.04 0.16
N LEU A 45 8.81 -0.59 1.21
CA LEU A 45 9.87 0.08 1.98
C LEU A 45 11.09 0.43 1.12
N ARG A 46 11.47 -0.43 0.18
CA ARG A 46 12.62 -0.20 -0.71
C ARG A 46 12.41 0.95 -1.69
N HIS A 47 11.17 1.25 -2.06
CA HIS A 47 10.85 2.24 -3.08
C HIS A 47 10.16 3.49 -2.52
N SER A 48 9.69 3.45 -1.27
CA SER A 48 9.08 4.59 -0.61
C SER A 48 10.12 5.67 -0.31
N THR A 49 9.76 6.92 -0.56
CA THR A 49 10.52 8.08 -0.12
C THR A 49 9.81 8.76 1.05
N ARG A 50 10.39 9.85 1.55
CA ARG A 50 9.74 10.69 2.56
C ARG A 50 8.41 11.30 2.08
N ASP A 51 8.26 11.49 0.78
CA ASP A 51 7.10 12.14 0.18
C ASP A 51 6.10 11.13 -0.39
N SER A 52 6.31 9.84 -0.13
CA SER A 52 5.39 8.77 -0.54
C SER A 52 4.25 8.59 0.45
N LEU A 53 3.06 8.31 -0.07
CA LEU A 53 1.91 7.88 0.72
C LEU A 53 1.86 6.36 0.73
N VAL A 54 1.86 5.75 1.91
CA VAL A 54 1.76 4.30 2.08
C VAL A 54 0.49 3.96 2.86
N LEU A 55 -0.35 3.10 2.28
CA LEU A 55 -1.54 2.51 2.89
C LEU A 55 -1.27 1.03 3.12
N LEU A 56 -1.19 0.61 4.39
CA LEU A 56 -1.04 -0.79 4.79
C LEU A 56 -2.27 -1.20 5.59
N ASP A 57 -2.88 -2.30 5.20
CA ASP A 57 -3.97 -2.97 5.91
C ASP A 57 -3.52 -4.39 6.29
N GLU A 58 -4.05 -4.96 7.38
CA GLU A 58 -3.92 -6.38 7.80
C GLU A 58 -2.52 -7.06 7.72
N LEU A 59 -1.42 -6.40 8.08
CA LEU A 59 -0.09 -7.03 8.03
C LEU A 59 0.09 -8.08 9.13
N GLY A 60 0.33 -9.35 8.78
CA GLY A 60 0.70 -10.40 9.71
C GLY A 60 -0.46 -11.18 10.34
N GLU A 61 -1.57 -11.35 9.63
CA GLU A 61 -2.64 -12.32 9.97
C GLU A 61 -2.29 -13.78 9.61
#